data_AF-A0A1L0BTQ8-F1
#
_entry.id   AF-A0A1L0BTQ8-F1
#
_cell.length_a   1.000
_cell.length_b   1.000
_cell.length_c   1.000
_cell.angle_alpha   90.00
_cell.angle_beta   90.00
_cell.angle_gamma   90.00
#
_symmetry.space_group_name_H-M   'P 1'
#
loop_
_entity.id
_entity.type
_entity.pdbx_description
1 polymer ?
#
loop_
_entity_poly.entity_id
_entity_poly.type
_entity_poly.pdbx_seq_one_letter_code
_entity_poly.pdbx_strand_id
1 'polypeptide(L)'
;MADEMMREALIRAARPNLLGIFNHAPRQIPNFNFQFQDAPPQEVRRQRQEILGIVWIWGLLPLPTINYALLWHRYRPESFSALFLRIVTTTAVLMVKFGRIVVYLMVTGNWIRDVLRFIMVFGSLVTFSENFFQDIFNYAMRGYPQLLERKCEMLKNGEPTMIEWNSITQVLVDTLAQNVKGVCINGFYETADGTSHELHEYTLDVKSLIFRFSDALVRVFPIFESVPTIFLTVTTIIIYVLYGLMGQLIGFNVLFFLLLHSFHRWMGLLSFIGRLCKALWYSTETMVF
;
A
#
# COMPACT_ATOMS: atom_id res chain seq x y z
N MET A 1 45.05 -33.66 -13.76
CA MET A 1 45.17 -33.97 -12.32
C MET A 1 44.38 -33.00 -11.44
N ALA A 2 44.49 -31.67 -11.61
CA ALA A 2 43.73 -30.71 -10.80
C ALA A 2 42.20 -30.72 -11.09
N ASP A 3 41.79 -30.95 -12.33
CA ASP A 3 40.36 -31.01 -12.71
C ASP A 3 39.62 -32.23 -12.15
N GLU A 4 40.33 -33.33 -11.94
CA GLU A 4 39.75 -34.58 -11.43
C GLU A 4 39.50 -34.49 -9.92
N MET A 5 40.40 -33.84 -9.20
CA MET A 5 40.22 -33.50 -7.79
C MET A 5 39.08 -32.49 -7.56
N MET A 6 38.89 -31.53 -8.48
CA MET A 6 37.81 -30.55 -8.36
C MET A 6 36.43 -31.18 -8.64
N ARG A 7 36.38 -32.19 -9.53
CA ARG A 7 35.17 -32.95 -9.83
C ARG A 7 34.77 -33.89 -8.68
N GLU A 8 35.74 -34.55 -8.03
CA GLU A 8 35.48 -35.35 -6.83
C GLU A 8 35.06 -34.50 -5.61
N ALA A 9 35.61 -33.30 -5.47
CA ALA A 9 35.21 -32.34 -4.44
C ALA A 9 33.77 -31.84 -4.64
N LEU A 10 33.36 -31.58 -5.88
CA LEU A 10 31.99 -31.19 -6.23
C LEU A 10 30.98 -32.33 -6.02
N ILE A 11 31.36 -33.58 -6.28
CA ILE A 11 30.51 -34.76 -6.02
C ILE A 11 30.36 -35.01 -4.50
N ARG A 12 31.40 -34.75 -3.70
CA ARG A 12 31.30 -34.82 -2.22
C ARG A 12 30.51 -33.65 -1.62
N ALA A 13 30.61 -32.46 -2.19
CA ALA A 13 29.85 -31.29 -1.73
C ALA A 13 28.35 -31.35 -2.09
N ALA A 14 27.99 -32.03 -3.18
CA ALA A 14 26.60 -32.20 -3.63
C ALA A 14 25.83 -33.31 -2.91
N ARG A 15 26.41 -34.00 -1.92
CA ARG A 15 25.74 -35.06 -1.15
C ARG A 15 25.53 -34.67 0.32
N PRO A 16 24.62 -33.72 0.65
CA PRO A 16 24.17 -33.56 2.02
C PRO A 16 23.12 -34.65 2.35
N ASN A 17 23.45 -35.50 3.32
CA ASN A 17 22.50 -36.10 4.26
C ASN A 17 21.27 -36.89 3.73
N LEU A 18 21.46 -37.81 2.79
CA LEU A 18 20.46 -38.85 2.50
C LEU A 18 20.70 -40.20 3.20
N LEU A 19 21.78 -40.33 3.99
CA LEU A 19 22.11 -41.57 4.72
C LEU A 19 22.09 -41.44 6.26
N GLY A 20 21.70 -40.27 6.78
CA GLY A 20 21.50 -40.06 8.23
C GLY A 20 20.07 -40.27 8.73
N ILE A 21 19.11 -40.53 7.83
CA ILE A 21 17.66 -40.58 8.17
C ILE A 21 17.12 -42.02 8.22
N PHE A 22 17.90 -43.04 7.81
CA PHE A 22 17.44 -44.43 7.75
C PHE A 22 18.12 -45.40 8.73
N ASN A 23 18.71 -44.89 9.82
CA ASN A 23 19.20 -45.72 10.93
C ASN A 23 18.48 -45.39 12.24
N HIS A 24 17.16 -45.58 12.24
CA HIS A 24 16.46 -45.92 13.47
C HIS A 24 15.93 -47.34 13.32
N ALA A 25 16.63 -48.26 13.98
CA ALA A 25 16.19 -49.62 14.24
C ALA A 25 14.71 -49.64 14.68
N PRO A 26 13.92 -50.65 14.30
CA PRO A 26 12.58 -50.82 14.85
C PRO A 26 12.73 -51.03 16.36
N ARG A 27 12.38 -50.02 17.16
CA ARG A 27 12.16 -50.20 18.59
C ARG A 27 11.02 -51.20 18.72
N GLN A 28 11.37 -52.43 19.09
CA GLN A 28 10.44 -53.39 19.64
C GLN A 28 9.65 -52.69 20.75
N ILE A 29 8.35 -52.56 20.52
CA ILE A 29 7.39 -52.18 21.55
C ILE A 29 7.35 -53.39 22.49
N PRO A 30 7.78 -53.31 23.75
CA PRO A 30 7.49 -54.38 24.69
C PRO A 30 5.96 -54.47 24.81
N ASN A 31 5.41 -55.65 24.53
CA ASN A 31 4.03 -56.01 24.82
C ASN A 31 3.82 -55.89 26.33
N PHE A 32 3.44 -54.71 26.80
CA PHE A 32 2.81 -54.56 28.10
C PHE A 32 1.33 -54.85 27.91
N ASN A 33 0.97 -56.11 28.13
CA ASN A 33 -0.38 -56.50 28.50
C ASN A 33 -0.72 -55.79 29.82
N PHE A 34 -1.24 -54.57 29.73
CA PHE A 34 -2.06 -54.03 30.80
C PHE A 34 -3.44 -54.64 30.64
N GLN A 35 -3.69 -55.72 31.39
CA GLN A 35 -5.05 -56.08 31.76
C GLN A 35 -5.73 -54.82 32.29
N PHE A 36 -6.78 -54.38 31.62
CA PHE A 36 -7.71 -53.40 32.16
C PHE A 36 -8.37 -54.02 33.39
N GLN A 37 -7.75 -53.83 34.56
CA GLN A 37 -8.44 -54.00 35.82
C GLN A 37 -9.31 -52.74 35.96
N ASP A 38 -10.62 -52.92 35.80
CA ASP A 38 -11.64 -51.89 36.01
C ASP A 38 -11.63 -51.41 37.46
N ALA A 39 -10.75 -50.47 37.77
CA ALA A 39 -10.80 -49.64 38.95
C ALA A 39 -10.44 -48.21 38.52
N PRO A 40 -11.34 -47.22 38.65
CA PRO A 40 -11.02 -45.86 38.25
C PRO A 40 -9.85 -45.35 39.11
N PRO A 41 -8.73 -44.91 38.50
CA PRO A 41 -7.61 -44.38 39.28
C PRO A 41 -8.08 -43.12 40.01
N GLN A 42 -7.98 -43.15 41.34
CA GLN A 42 -8.26 -42.01 42.22
C GLN A 42 -7.43 -40.76 41.87
N GLU A 43 -6.41 -40.89 41.02
CA GLU A 43 -5.57 -39.80 40.54
C GLU A 43 -6.26 -38.89 39.51
N VAL A 44 -7.19 -39.39 38.69
CA VAL A 44 -7.89 -38.55 37.69
C VAL A 44 -8.89 -37.60 38.36
N ARG A 45 -9.36 -37.92 39.57
CA ARG A 45 -10.16 -37.00 40.39
C ARG A 45 -9.34 -35.86 41.01
N ARG A 46 -8.01 -36.00 41.16
CA ARG A 46 -7.15 -34.93 41.67
C ARG A 46 -6.78 -33.89 40.62
N GLN A 47 -6.78 -34.25 39.33
CA GLN A 47 -6.45 -33.32 38.24
C GLN A 47 -7.57 -32.34 37.88
N ARG A 48 -8.80 -32.60 38.31
CA ARG A 48 -9.97 -31.73 38.07
C ARG A 48 -10.36 -30.93 39.30
N GLN A 49 -9.39 -30.56 40.14
CA GLN A 49 -9.61 -29.57 41.20
C GLN A 49 -9.58 -28.18 40.55
N GLU A 50 -10.76 -27.62 40.35
CA GLU A 50 -10.94 -26.26 39.83
C GLU A 50 -10.36 -25.25 40.83
N ILE A 51 -9.57 -24.29 40.34
CA ILE A 51 -8.91 -23.26 41.17
C ILE A 51 -9.95 -22.35 41.85
N LEU A 52 -11.11 -22.23 41.22
CA LEU A 52 -12.32 -21.57 41.69
C LEU A 52 -13.41 -22.61 41.85
N GLY A 53 -13.96 -22.72 43.05
CA GLY A 53 -15.16 -23.52 43.33
C GLY A 53 -16.23 -22.64 43.98
N ILE A 54 -17.50 -22.89 43.69
CA ILE A 54 -18.60 -22.16 44.33
C ILE A 54 -19.13 -23.02 45.48
N VAL A 55 -19.04 -22.52 46.70
CA VAL A 55 -19.61 -23.17 47.89
C VAL A 55 -20.86 -22.41 48.30
N TRP A 56 -21.97 -23.13 48.39
CA TRP A 56 -23.25 -22.58 48.78
C TRP A 56 -23.38 -22.63 50.30
N ILE A 57 -23.46 -21.47 50.95
CA ILE A 57 -23.74 -21.42 52.38
C ILE A 57 -25.26 -21.32 52.55
N TRP A 58 -25.83 -22.26 53.33
CA TRP A 58 -27.27 -22.37 53.59
C TRP A 58 -28.15 -22.49 52.32
N GLY A 59 -27.58 -22.95 51.20
CA GLY A 59 -28.29 -23.10 49.92
C GLY A 59 -28.79 -21.80 49.29
N LEU A 60 -28.46 -20.63 49.86
CA LEU A 60 -29.01 -19.34 49.45
C LEU A 60 -27.96 -18.39 48.84
N LEU A 61 -26.70 -18.47 49.28
CA LEU A 61 -25.63 -17.59 48.81
C LEU A 61 -24.45 -18.39 48.25
N PRO A 62 -24.12 -18.23 46.94
CA PRO A 62 -22.92 -18.81 46.36
C PRO A 62 -21.71 -17.97 46.76
N LEU A 63 -20.79 -18.51 47.56
CA LEU A 63 -19.50 -17.89 47.79
C LEU A 63 -18.43 -18.52 46.89
N PRO A 64 -17.70 -17.71 46.10
CA PRO A 64 -16.53 -18.19 45.38
C PRO A 64 -15.43 -18.53 46.40
N THR A 65 -15.04 -19.78 46.43
CA THR A 65 -13.90 -20.28 47.21
C THR A 65 -12.73 -20.49 46.26
N ILE A 66 -11.59 -19.91 46.62
CA ILE A 66 -10.34 -20.07 45.87
C ILE A 66 -9.51 -21.11 46.62
N ASN A 67 -9.07 -22.16 45.93
CA ASN A 67 -8.17 -23.14 46.53
C ASN A 67 -6.74 -22.60 46.51
N TYR A 68 -6.41 -21.82 47.55
CA TYR A 68 -5.10 -21.18 47.70
C TYR A 68 -3.93 -22.19 47.72
N ALA A 69 -4.15 -23.42 48.19
CA ALA A 69 -3.12 -24.46 48.20
C ALA A 69 -2.77 -24.93 46.78
N LEU A 70 -3.77 -25.13 45.92
CA LEU A 70 -3.53 -25.43 44.50
C LEU A 70 -2.95 -24.24 43.74
N LEU A 71 -3.45 -23.04 44.04
CA LEU A 71 -2.96 -21.81 43.43
C LEU A 71 -1.46 -21.64 43.71
N TRP A 72 -1.04 -21.81 44.96
CA TRP A 72 0.35 -21.65 45.39
C TRP A 72 1.26 -22.76 44.88
N HIS A 73 0.76 -24.00 44.80
CA HIS A 73 1.51 -25.13 44.24
C HIS A 73 1.69 -25.01 42.71
N ARG A 74 0.74 -24.37 42.00
CA ARG A 74 0.81 -24.16 40.56
C ARG A 74 1.63 -22.93 40.17
N TYR A 75 1.57 -21.88 40.99
CA TYR A 75 2.27 -20.60 40.79
C TYR A 75 3.36 -20.36 41.83
N ARG A 76 4.38 -21.24 41.85
CA ARG A 76 5.61 -21.02 42.63
C ARG A 76 6.26 -19.67 42.25
N PRO A 77 6.97 -18.97 43.16
CA PRO A 77 7.61 -17.68 42.84
C PRO A 77 8.59 -17.75 41.64
N GLU A 78 9.27 -18.88 41.48
CA GLU A 78 10.12 -19.16 40.31
C GLU A 78 9.31 -19.17 39.00
N SER A 79 8.08 -19.70 39.02
CA SER A 79 7.16 -19.68 37.90
C SER A 79 6.72 -18.25 37.55
N PHE A 80 6.50 -17.37 38.53
CA PHE A 80 6.16 -15.96 38.28
C PHE A 80 7.31 -15.22 37.57
N SER A 81 8.54 -15.41 38.04
CA SER A 81 9.72 -14.79 37.40
C SER A 81 9.91 -15.29 35.96
N ALA A 82 9.70 -16.60 35.72
CA ALA A 82 9.77 -17.19 34.39
C ALA A 82 8.64 -16.71 33.46
N LEU A 83 7.43 -16.52 33.99
CA LEU A 83 6.27 -16.01 33.24
C LEU A 83 6.47 -14.54 32.88
N PHE A 84 6.99 -13.74 33.82
CA PHE A 84 7.36 -12.34 33.57
C PHE A 84 8.45 -12.23 32.50
N LEU A 85 9.52 -13.01 32.60
CA LEU A 85 10.58 -13.05 31.56
C LEU A 85 10.03 -13.49 30.21
N ARG A 86 9.10 -14.46 30.17
CA ARG A 86 8.43 -14.87 28.92
C ARG A 86 7.59 -13.74 28.34
N ILE A 87 6.84 -12.99 29.15
CA ILE A 87 6.07 -11.84 28.67
C ILE A 87 7.01 -10.78 28.10
N VAL A 88 8.05 -10.40 28.86
CA VAL A 88 9.02 -9.38 28.43
C VAL A 88 9.72 -9.78 27.14
N THR A 89 10.19 -11.01 27.03
CA THR A 89 10.85 -11.52 25.81
C THR A 89 9.88 -11.59 24.63
N THR A 90 8.63 -12.01 24.85
CA THR A 90 7.61 -12.06 23.79
C THR A 90 7.26 -10.65 23.31
N THR A 91 7.07 -9.69 24.22
CA THR A 91 6.80 -8.29 23.90
C THR A 91 7.97 -7.66 23.14
N ALA A 92 9.21 -7.92 23.56
CA ALA A 92 10.41 -7.43 22.86
C ALA A 92 10.50 -7.99 21.44
N VAL A 93 10.27 -9.29 21.26
CA VAL A 93 10.23 -9.91 19.92
C VAL A 93 9.12 -9.32 19.06
N LEU A 94 7.95 -9.02 19.65
CA LEU A 94 6.82 -8.45 18.94
C LEU A 94 7.10 -6.99 18.53
N MET A 95 7.73 -6.19 19.38
CA MET A 95 8.20 -4.84 19.05
C MET A 95 9.22 -4.85 17.91
N VAL A 96 10.20 -5.76 17.92
CA VAL A 96 11.18 -5.89 16.83
C VAL A 96 10.49 -6.27 15.52
N LYS A 97 9.53 -7.19 15.55
CA LYS A 97 8.73 -7.57 14.37
C LYS A 97 7.93 -6.39 13.85
N PHE A 98 7.28 -5.62 14.72
CA PHE A 98 6.52 -4.43 14.35
C PHE A 98 7.43 -3.35 13.74
N GLY A 99 8.58 -3.08 14.35
CA GLY A 99 9.58 -2.15 13.81
C GLY A 99 10.04 -2.55 12.40
N ARG A 100 10.29 -3.84 12.16
CA ARG A 100 10.62 -4.35 10.82
C ARG A 100 9.49 -4.13 9.81
N ILE A 101 8.23 -4.27 10.22
CA ILE A 101 7.06 -3.99 9.37
C ILE A 101 6.98 -2.50 9.02
N VAL A 102 7.18 -1.61 9.99
CA VAL A 102 7.14 -0.16 9.75
C VAL A 102 8.24 0.26 8.77
N VAL A 103 9.47 -0.20 8.98
CA VAL A 103 10.59 0.05 8.05
C VAL A 103 10.28 -0.51 6.66
N TYR A 104 9.73 -1.72 6.58
CA TYR A 104 9.33 -2.31 5.30
C TYR A 104 8.28 -1.49 4.57
N LEU A 105 7.25 -1.00 5.28
CA LEU A 105 6.22 -0.13 4.71
C LEU A 105 6.80 1.20 4.23
N MET A 106 7.69 1.84 5.00
CA MET A 106 8.37 3.06 4.57
C MET A 106 9.22 2.85 3.31
N VAL A 107 10.04 1.79 3.28
CA VAL A 107 10.89 1.47 2.13
C VAL A 107 10.03 1.17 0.90
N THR A 108 8.94 0.43 1.09
CA THR A 108 8.03 0.08 -0.01
C THR A 108 7.24 1.29 -0.51
N GLY A 109 6.82 2.18 0.38
CA GLY A 109 6.18 3.45 0.01
C GLY A 109 7.11 4.35 -0.80
N ASN A 110 8.39 4.47 -0.38
CA ASN A 110 9.40 5.18 -1.15
C ASN A 110 9.63 4.53 -2.52
N TRP A 111 9.73 3.19 -2.58
CA TRP A 111 9.88 2.47 -3.83
C TRP A 111 8.70 2.71 -4.80
N ILE A 112 7.46 2.65 -4.33
CA ILE A 112 6.27 2.95 -5.14
C ILE A 112 6.32 4.39 -5.67
N ARG A 113 6.67 5.35 -4.81
CA ARG A 113 6.82 6.76 -5.22
C ARG A 113 7.87 6.91 -6.32
N ASP A 114 9.01 6.25 -6.19
CA ASP A 114 10.09 6.32 -7.17
C ASP A 114 9.68 5.68 -8.51
N VAL A 115 8.93 4.57 -8.47
CA VAL A 115 8.34 3.94 -9.64
C VAL A 115 7.34 4.87 -10.34
N LEU A 116 6.45 5.52 -9.60
CA LEU A 116 5.49 6.49 -10.16
C LEU A 116 6.22 7.69 -10.77
N ARG A 117 7.26 8.21 -10.09
CA ARG A 117 8.08 9.31 -10.61
C ARG A 117 8.80 8.90 -11.89
N PHE A 118 9.33 7.70 -11.96
CA PHE A 118 9.95 7.16 -13.16
C PHE A 118 8.96 7.10 -14.33
N ILE A 119 7.75 6.59 -14.11
CA ILE A 119 6.68 6.57 -15.13
C ILE A 119 6.38 8.00 -15.60
N MET A 120 6.24 8.96 -14.68
CA MET A 120 5.96 10.35 -15.04
C MET A 120 7.06 10.97 -15.90
N VAL A 121 8.33 10.80 -15.51
CA VAL A 121 9.48 11.34 -16.25
C VAL A 121 9.65 10.67 -17.61
N PHE A 122 9.45 9.35 -17.71
CA PHE A 122 9.50 8.68 -19.00
C PHE A 122 8.34 9.08 -19.91
N GLY A 123 7.13 9.25 -19.35
CA GLY A 123 5.99 9.76 -20.10
C GLY A 123 6.21 11.18 -20.63
N SER A 124 6.76 12.06 -19.80
CA SER A 124 7.09 13.43 -20.21
C SER A 124 8.18 13.45 -21.29
N LEU A 125 9.20 12.60 -21.17
CA LEU A 125 10.26 12.46 -22.17
C LEU A 125 9.74 11.94 -23.53
N VAL A 126 8.91 10.90 -23.54
CA VAL A 126 8.32 10.33 -24.77
C VAL A 126 7.42 11.34 -25.48
N THR A 127 6.69 12.15 -24.71
CA THR A 127 5.73 13.12 -25.26
C THR A 127 6.35 14.49 -25.53
N PHE A 128 7.66 14.66 -25.32
CA PHE A 128 8.36 15.95 -25.40
C PHE A 128 7.68 17.06 -24.58
N SER A 129 7.08 16.67 -23.46
CA SER A 129 6.33 17.54 -22.56
C SER A 129 7.13 17.78 -21.28
N GLU A 130 7.02 18.97 -20.70
CA GLU A 130 7.53 19.25 -19.35
C GLU A 130 6.75 18.44 -18.30
N ASN A 131 5.42 18.38 -18.46
CA ASN A 131 4.51 17.70 -17.55
C ASN A 131 3.36 17.08 -18.34
N PHE A 132 3.46 15.77 -18.59
CA PHE A 132 2.49 15.01 -19.39
C PHE A 132 1.03 15.20 -18.93
N PHE A 133 0.76 15.13 -17.62
CA PHE A 133 -0.58 15.32 -17.07
C PHE A 133 -1.07 16.76 -17.16
N GLN A 134 -0.17 17.73 -17.03
CA GLN A 134 -0.54 19.14 -17.13
C GLN A 134 -0.97 19.48 -18.55
N ASP A 135 -0.32 18.92 -19.57
CA ASP A 135 -0.74 19.09 -20.97
C ASP A 135 -2.11 18.47 -21.26
N ILE A 136 -2.39 17.28 -20.71
CA ILE A 136 -3.72 16.66 -20.80
C ILE A 136 -4.76 17.57 -20.15
N PHE A 137 -4.46 18.09 -18.95
CA PHE A 137 -5.36 18.97 -18.23
C PHE A 137 -5.63 20.28 -18.99
N ASN A 138 -4.57 20.93 -19.49
CA ASN A 138 -4.69 22.14 -20.31
C ASN A 138 -5.53 21.91 -21.57
N TYR A 139 -5.28 20.80 -22.25
CA TYR A 139 -6.01 20.44 -23.45
C TYR A 139 -7.48 20.11 -23.16
N ALA A 140 -7.77 19.43 -22.05
CA ALA A 140 -9.14 19.17 -21.61
C ALA A 140 -9.89 20.48 -21.31
N MET A 141 -9.21 21.47 -20.75
CA MET A 141 -9.78 22.77 -20.37
C MET A 141 -9.76 23.81 -21.50
N ARG A 142 -9.36 23.45 -22.72
CA ARG A 142 -9.27 24.38 -23.88
C ARG A 142 -10.59 25.11 -24.20
N GLY A 143 -11.73 24.53 -23.83
CA GLY A 143 -13.06 25.09 -24.08
C GLY A 143 -13.55 26.06 -23.01
N TYR A 144 -12.77 26.32 -21.96
CA TYR A 144 -13.19 27.10 -20.79
C TYR A 144 -12.29 28.33 -20.59
N PRO A 145 -12.49 29.42 -21.36
CA PRO A 145 -11.67 30.63 -21.25
C PRO A 145 -11.77 31.31 -19.88
N GLN A 146 -12.89 31.11 -19.17
CA GLN A 146 -13.13 31.62 -17.81
C GLN A 146 -12.09 31.11 -16.79
N LEU A 147 -11.54 29.90 -16.99
CA LEU A 147 -10.48 29.37 -16.13
C LEU A 147 -9.15 30.09 -16.34
N LEU A 148 -8.89 30.56 -17.56
CA LEU A 148 -7.71 31.37 -17.88
C LEU A 148 -7.82 32.77 -17.29
N GLU A 149 -8.96 33.40 -17.46
CA GLU A 149 -9.26 34.72 -16.90
C GLU A 149 -9.08 34.70 -15.38
N ARG A 150 -9.68 33.72 -14.71
CA ARG A 150 -9.53 33.53 -13.26
C ARG A 150 -8.07 33.32 -12.84
N LYS A 151 -7.30 32.52 -13.59
CA LYS A 151 -5.87 32.32 -13.33
C LYS A 151 -5.09 33.62 -13.44
N CYS A 152 -5.40 34.45 -14.44
CA CYS A 152 -4.73 35.72 -14.65
C CYS A 152 -5.12 36.77 -13.59
N GLU A 153 -6.36 36.77 -13.11
CA GLU A 153 -6.77 37.55 -11.94
C GLU A 153 -5.96 37.15 -10.70
N MET A 154 -5.79 35.84 -10.45
CA MET A 154 -4.98 35.34 -9.33
C MET A 154 -3.52 35.79 -9.44
N LEU A 155 -2.95 35.75 -10.64
CA LEU A 155 -1.57 36.21 -10.89
C LEU A 155 -1.44 37.73 -10.74
N LYS A 156 -2.43 38.52 -11.17
CA LYS A 156 -2.46 40.00 -11.03
C LYS A 156 -2.48 40.42 -9.56
N ASN A 157 -3.15 39.65 -8.71
CA ASN A 157 -3.27 39.93 -7.28
C ASN A 157 -2.02 39.55 -6.45
N GLY A 158 -0.98 38.99 -7.08
CA GLY A 158 0.37 38.85 -6.49
C GLY A 158 0.52 37.83 -5.36
N GLU A 159 -0.57 37.23 -4.89
CA GLU A 159 -0.57 36.18 -3.88
C GLU A 159 -1.28 34.92 -4.45
N PRO A 160 -0.92 33.71 -4.00
CA PRO A 160 -1.82 32.57 -4.16
C PRO A 160 -3.09 32.95 -3.40
N THR A 161 -4.07 33.51 -4.11
CA THR A 161 -5.34 33.99 -3.54
C THR A 161 -5.82 32.93 -2.58
N MET A 162 -5.83 33.25 -1.28
CA MET A 162 -6.31 32.31 -0.27
C MET A 162 -7.67 31.87 -0.74
N ILE A 163 -7.81 30.57 -0.98
CA ILE A 163 -9.04 29.99 -1.51
C ILE A 163 -10.15 30.45 -0.56
N GLU A 164 -11.00 31.35 -1.04
CA GLU A 164 -12.12 31.81 -0.25
C GLU A 164 -13.06 30.63 -0.10
N TRP A 165 -13.15 30.09 1.12
CA TRP A 165 -14.01 28.96 1.48
C TRP A 165 -15.51 29.29 1.41
N ASN A 166 -15.87 30.44 0.83
CA ASN A 166 -17.21 30.94 0.68
C ASN A 166 -18.09 29.99 -0.16
N SER A 167 -17.50 29.20 -1.07
CA SER A 167 -18.20 28.15 -1.80
C SER A 167 -17.28 27.01 -2.26
N ILE A 168 -17.74 25.76 -2.12
CA ILE A 168 -17.06 24.56 -2.66
C ILE A 168 -16.86 24.68 -4.18
N THR A 169 -17.78 25.33 -4.89
CA THR A 169 -17.66 25.53 -6.34
C THR A 169 -16.57 26.53 -6.70
N GLN A 170 -16.39 27.59 -5.90
CA GLN A 170 -15.30 28.55 -6.08
C GLN A 170 -13.95 27.90 -5.78
N VAL A 171 -13.85 27.12 -4.71
CA VAL A 171 -12.66 26.32 -4.38
C VAL A 171 -12.27 25.40 -5.54
N LEU A 172 -13.25 24.73 -6.16
CA LEU A 172 -13.01 23.87 -7.31
C LEU A 172 -12.49 24.66 -8.50
N VAL A 173 -13.17 25.76 -8.88
CA VAL A 173 -12.78 26.61 -10.01
C VAL A 173 -11.40 27.21 -9.80
N ASP A 174 -11.11 27.69 -8.60
CA ASP A 174 -9.82 28.27 -8.21
C ASP A 174 -8.70 27.23 -8.29
N THR A 175 -8.96 26.01 -7.78
CA THR A 175 -8.02 24.89 -7.90
C THR A 175 -7.77 24.50 -9.36
N LEU A 176 -8.81 24.49 -10.19
CA LEU A 176 -8.69 24.18 -11.62
C LEU A 176 -7.89 25.26 -12.34
N ALA A 177 -8.18 26.54 -12.10
CA ALA A 177 -7.51 27.69 -12.72
C ALA A 177 -6.00 27.72 -12.41
N GLN A 178 -5.60 27.39 -11.17
CA GLN A 178 -4.19 27.29 -10.79
C GLN A 178 -3.41 26.27 -11.65
N ASN A 179 -4.04 25.16 -12.01
CA ASN A 179 -3.40 24.07 -12.73
C ASN A 179 -3.30 24.31 -14.25
N VAL A 180 -4.09 25.23 -14.83
CA VAL A 180 -4.03 25.53 -16.27
C VAL A 180 -2.73 26.27 -16.61
N LYS A 181 -2.01 25.92 -17.69
CA LYS A 181 -0.85 26.68 -18.19
C LYS A 181 -1.32 27.67 -19.24
N GLY A 182 -1.13 28.96 -18.96
CA GLY A 182 -1.48 30.05 -19.86
C GLY A 182 -0.53 31.22 -19.67
N VAL A 183 -0.41 32.04 -20.72
CA VAL A 183 0.33 33.29 -20.70
C VAL A 183 -0.68 34.42 -20.55
N CYS A 184 -0.51 35.21 -19.49
CA CYS A 184 -1.27 36.42 -19.26
C CYS A 184 -0.44 37.60 -19.76
N ILE A 185 -0.86 38.26 -20.83
CA ILE A 185 -0.24 39.48 -21.32
C ILE A 185 -1.07 40.65 -20.81
N ASN A 186 -0.48 41.44 -19.92
CA ASN A 186 -1.04 42.72 -19.50
C ASN A 186 -0.34 43.81 -20.31
N GLY A 187 -1.08 44.44 -21.22
CA GLY A 187 -0.60 45.55 -22.03
C GLY A 187 -1.53 46.74 -21.92
N PHE A 188 -1.05 47.90 -22.37
CA PHE A 188 -1.90 49.06 -22.62
C PHE A 188 -1.85 49.33 -24.11
N TYR A 189 -3.00 49.53 -24.74
CA TYR A 189 -3.06 50.05 -26.10
C TYR A 189 -3.70 51.44 -26.06
N GLU A 190 -3.05 52.39 -26.71
CA GLU A 190 -3.64 53.70 -26.96
C GLU A 190 -4.58 53.59 -28.15
N THR A 191 -5.83 53.96 -27.94
CA THR A 191 -6.75 54.23 -29.04
C THR A 191 -6.36 55.56 -29.71
N ALA A 192 -6.86 55.79 -30.93
CA ALA A 192 -6.56 57.00 -31.70
C ALA A 192 -6.97 58.31 -30.99
N ASP A 193 -7.81 58.24 -29.95
CA ASP A 193 -8.23 59.36 -29.11
C ASP A 193 -7.29 59.61 -27.90
N GLY A 194 -6.17 58.89 -27.80
CA GLY A 194 -5.21 59.04 -26.70
C GLY A 194 -5.67 58.43 -25.37
N THR A 195 -6.75 57.64 -25.37
CA THR A 195 -7.17 56.88 -24.19
C THR A 195 -6.45 55.53 -24.15
N SER A 196 -5.62 55.34 -23.13
CA SER A 196 -4.97 54.06 -22.85
C SER A 196 -6.00 53.09 -22.27
N HIS A 197 -6.30 52.02 -23.00
CA HIS A 197 -7.11 50.91 -22.49
C HIS A 197 -6.21 49.76 -22.04
N GLU A 198 -6.53 49.17 -20.88
CA GLU A 198 -5.91 47.91 -20.43
C GLU A 198 -6.32 46.79 -21.41
N LEU A 199 -5.34 46.22 -22.12
CA LEU A 199 -5.50 44.96 -22.83
C LEU A 199 -5.08 43.83 -21.89
N HIS A 200 -6.06 43.01 -21.53
CA HIS A 200 -5.81 41.73 -20.91
C HIS A 200 -6.01 40.65 -21.97
N GLU A 201 -4.91 40.21 -22.60
CA GLU A 201 -4.95 39.10 -23.54
C GLU A 201 -4.50 37.81 -22.83
N TYR A 202 -5.38 36.81 -22.84
CA TYR A 202 -5.17 35.53 -22.18
C TYR A 202 -5.00 34.45 -23.25
N THR A 203 -3.79 33.88 -23.36
CA THR A 203 -3.51 32.83 -24.34
C THR A 203 -3.15 31.53 -23.64
N LEU A 204 -3.82 30.44 -24.05
CA LEU A 204 -3.48 29.09 -23.59
C LEU A 204 -2.12 28.70 -24.17
N ASP A 205 -1.29 27.98 -23.41
CA ASP A 205 -0.04 27.46 -23.96
C ASP A 205 -0.31 26.27 -24.91
N VAL A 206 -0.36 26.56 -26.21
CA VAL A 206 -0.67 25.59 -27.28
C VAL A 206 0.59 24.88 -27.80
N LYS A 207 1.76 25.07 -27.15
CA LYS A 207 3.04 24.56 -27.69
C LYS A 207 3.22 23.04 -27.52
N SER A 208 2.37 22.35 -26.75
CA SER A 208 2.52 20.93 -26.47
C SER A 208 2.05 20.02 -27.62
N LEU A 209 2.58 18.78 -27.62
CA LEU A 209 2.34 17.79 -28.66
C LEU A 209 0.86 17.46 -28.84
N ILE A 210 0.08 17.46 -27.75
CA ILE A 210 -1.35 17.14 -27.77
C ILE A 210 -2.17 18.13 -28.61
N PHE A 211 -1.84 19.42 -28.60
CA PHE A 211 -2.54 20.42 -29.42
C PHE A 211 -2.19 20.27 -30.90
N ARG A 212 -0.89 20.11 -31.21
CA ARG A 212 -0.44 19.88 -32.59
C ARG A 212 -1.02 18.60 -33.18
N PHE A 213 -1.13 17.56 -32.34
CA PHE A 213 -1.74 16.30 -32.74
C PHE A 213 -3.24 16.44 -32.96
N SER A 214 -3.95 17.19 -32.11
CA SER A 214 -5.37 17.52 -32.33
C SER A 214 -5.58 18.22 -33.67
N ASP A 215 -4.78 19.23 -33.98
CA ASP A 215 -4.87 19.97 -35.25
C ASP A 215 -4.60 19.06 -36.45
N ALA A 216 -3.60 18.19 -36.36
CA ALA A 216 -3.32 17.20 -37.40
C ALA A 216 -4.48 16.20 -37.58
N LEU A 217 -5.11 15.78 -36.48
CA LEU A 217 -6.23 14.85 -36.50
C LEU A 217 -7.47 15.46 -37.17
N VAL A 218 -7.77 16.73 -36.87
CA VAL A 218 -8.85 17.48 -37.55
C VAL A 218 -8.57 17.62 -39.04
N ARG A 219 -7.33 17.92 -39.44
CA ARG A 219 -6.95 18.03 -40.86
C ARG A 219 -7.07 16.72 -41.63
N VAL A 220 -6.76 15.59 -41.00
CA VAL A 220 -6.82 14.27 -41.64
C VAL A 220 -8.26 13.72 -41.64
N PHE A 221 -9.03 14.01 -40.60
CA PHE A 221 -10.40 13.54 -40.43
C PHE A 221 -11.34 14.75 -40.24
N PRO A 222 -11.83 15.37 -41.32
CA PRO A 222 -12.71 16.54 -41.25
C PRO A 222 -14.05 16.27 -40.56
N ILE A 223 -14.40 15.00 -40.34
CA ILE A 223 -15.56 14.59 -39.52
C ILE A 223 -15.47 15.22 -38.11
N PHE A 224 -14.28 15.46 -37.56
CA PHE A 224 -14.16 16.09 -36.25
C PHE A 224 -14.50 17.59 -36.23
N GLU A 225 -14.63 18.25 -37.37
CA GLU A 225 -15.12 19.64 -37.43
C GLU A 225 -16.63 19.73 -37.19
N SER A 226 -17.39 18.67 -37.53
CA SER A 226 -18.86 18.65 -37.41
C SER A 226 -19.36 17.99 -36.13
N VAL A 227 -18.47 17.35 -35.36
CA VAL A 227 -18.80 16.62 -34.13
C VAL A 227 -18.52 17.53 -32.91
N PRO A 228 -19.26 17.39 -31.78
CA PRO A 228 -19.01 18.19 -30.59
C PRO A 228 -17.54 18.11 -30.13
N THR A 229 -16.99 19.25 -29.72
CA THR A 229 -15.58 19.41 -29.32
C THR A 229 -15.14 18.42 -28.25
N ILE A 230 -16.06 17.96 -27.39
CA ILE A 230 -15.85 16.94 -26.37
C ILE A 230 -15.34 15.63 -26.97
N PHE A 231 -15.90 15.17 -28.10
CA PHE A 231 -15.48 13.93 -28.74
C PHE A 231 -14.05 14.05 -29.27
N LEU A 232 -13.72 15.17 -29.92
CA LEU A 232 -12.35 15.44 -30.36
C LEU A 232 -11.40 15.46 -29.15
N THR A 233 -11.80 16.11 -28.06
CA THR A 233 -10.99 16.19 -26.84
C THR A 233 -10.73 14.80 -26.25
N VAL A 234 -11.78 13.99 -26.06
CA VAL A 234 -11.68 12.63 -25.50
C VAL A 234 -10.82 11.73 -26.40
N THR A 235 -11.08 11.70 -27.70
CA THR A 235 -10.31 10.87 -28.65
C THR A 235 -8.84 11.26 -28.66
N THR A 236 -8.54 12.56 -28.70
CA THR A 236 -7.15 13.04 -28.70
C THR A 236 -6.45 12.67 -27.39
N ILE A 237 -7.11 12.81 -26.24
CA ILE A 237 -6.55 12.41 -24.93
C ILE A 237 -6.29 10.90 -24.88
N ILE A 238 -7.24 10.08 -25.34
CA ILE A 238 -7.08 8.61 -25.35
C ILE A 238 -5.87 8.22 -26.20
N ILE A 239 -5.75 8.75 -27.41
CA ILE A 239 -4.62 8.45 -28.31
C ILE A 239 -3.31 8.95 -27.69
N TYR A 240 -3.31 10.14 -27.09
CA TYR A 240 -2.13 10.71 -26.45
C TYR A 240 -1.67 9.88 -25.24
N VAL A 241 -2.61 9.39 -24.42
CA VAL A 241 -2.33 8.50 -23.29
C VAL A 241 -1.82 7.14 -23.78
N LEU A 242 -2.45 6.56 -24.81
CA LEU A 242 -1.98 5.32 -25.40
C LEU A 242 -0.57 5.46 -26.00
N TYR A 243 -0.28 6.59 -26.66
CA TYR A 243 1.06 6.89 -27.17
C TYR A 243 2.10 6.95 -26.04
N GLY A 244 1.79 7.66 -24.95
CA GLY A 244 2.63 7.70 -23.75
C GLY A 244 2.85 6.32 -23.13
N LEU A 245 1.79 5.51 -23.01
CA LEU A 245 1.85 4.15 -22.46
C LEU A 245 2.65 3.19 -23.35
N MET A 246 2.50 3.30 -24.68
CA MET A 246 3.25 2.49 -25.64
C MET A 246 4.75 2.82 -25.57
N GLY A 247 5.11 4.09 -25.45
CA GLY A 247 6.51 4.48 -25.20
C GLY A 247 7.06 3.95 -23.87
N GLN A 248 6.18 3.67 -22.91
CA GLN A 248 6.52 3.09 -21.61
C GLN A 248 6.52 1.55 -21.59
N LEU A 249 6.25 0.84 -22.69
CA LEU A 249 6.17 -0.63 -22.72
C LEU A 249 7.43 -1.32 -22.15
N ILE A 250 8.62 -0.78 -22.45
CA ILE A 250 9.89 -1.29 -21.92
C ILE A 250 9.96 -1.09 -20.39
N GLY A 251 9.51 0.07 -19.91
CA GLY A 251 9.38 0.37 -18.49
C GLY A 251 8.33 -0.49 -17.78
N PHE A 252 7.21 -0.80 -18.46
CA PHE A 252 6.16 -1.66 -17.95
C PHE A 252 6.65 -3.08 -17.70
N ASN A 253 7.51 -3.64 -18.56
CA ASN A 253 8.07 -4.97 -18.34
C ASN A 253 8.95 -5.02 -17.07
N VAL A 254 9.81 -4.02 -16.88
CA VAL A 254 10.65 -3.92 -15.67
C VAL A 254 9.80 -3.70 -14.43
N LEU A 255 8.80 -2.82 -14.53
CA LEU A 255 7.86 -2.51 -13.46
C LEU A 255 7.02 -3.73 -13.08
N PHE A 256 6.52 -4.48 -14.07
CA PHE A 256 5.76 -5.71 -13.87
C PHE A 256 6.59 -6.78 -13.18
N PHE A 257 7.85 -6.96 -13.59
CA PHE A 257 8.78 -7.86 -12.91
C PHE A 257 9.01 -7.45 -11.44
N LEU A 258 9.23 -6.16 -11.18
CA LEU A 258 9.40 -5.65 -9.82
C LEU A 258 8.12 -5.75 -8.98
N LEU A 259 6.94 -5.54 -9.58
CA LEU A 259 5.65 -5.71 -8.92
C LEU A 259 5.41 -7.16 -8.55
N LEU A 260 5.68 -8.13 -9.43
CA LEU A 260 5.54 -9.54 -9.11
C LEU A 260 6.49 -9.97 -7.98
N HIS A 261 7.74 -9.51 -8.05
CA HIS A 261 8.72 -9.78 -7.00
C HIS A 261 8.32 -9.14 -5.66
N SER A 262 7.76 -7.93 -5.70
CA SER A 262 7.22 -7.26 -4.52
C SER A 262 5.99 -7.99 -4.00
N PHE A 263 5.03 -8.34 -4.84
CA PHE A 263 3.80 -9.05 -4.46
C PHE A 263 4.11 -10.37 -3.71
N HIS A 264 5.12 -11.11 -4.16
CA HIS A 264 5.58 -12.31 -3.47
C HIS A 264 6.04 -12.00 -2.02
N ARG A 265 6.73 -10.89 -1.79
CA ARG A 265 7.12 -10.43 -0.44
C ARG A 265 5.92 -9.97 0.40
N TRP A 266 4.92 -9.35 -0.23
CA TRP A 266 3.70 -8.88 0.45
C TRP A 266 2.81 -10.04 0.91
N MET A 267 2.78 -11.18 0.22
CA MET A 267 2.05 -12.37 0.66
C MET A 267 2.49 -12.85 2.06
N GLY A 268 3.78 -12.74 2.40
CA GLY A 268 4.28 -13.06 3.74
C GLY A 268 3.70 -12.14 4.82
N LEU A 269 3.52 -10.87 4.51
CA LEU A 269 2.96 -9.86 5.41
C LEU A 269 1.45 -10.02 5.58
N LEU A 270 0.72 -10.31 4.49
CA LEU A 270 -0.71 -10.64 4.52
C LEU A 270 -0.99 -11.89 5.36
N SER A 271 -0.15 -12.92 5.25
CA SER A 271 -0.21 -14.12 6.09
C SER A 271 -0.03 -13.79 7.58
N PHE A 272 0.92 -12.90 7.92
CA PHE A 272 1.14 -12.47 9.30
C PHE A 272 -0.07 -11.70 9.85
N ILE A 273 -0.60 -10.73 9.09
CA ILE A 273 -1.80 -9.97 9.47
C ILE A 273 -3.00 -10.91 9.62
N GLY A 274 -3.20 -11.84 8.68
CA GLY A 274 -4.29 -12.82 8.76
C GLY A 274 -4.21 -13.70 10.01
N ARG A 275 -3.00 -14.12 10.42
CA ARG A 275 -2.80 -14.85 11.68
C ARG A 275 -3.08 -13.98 12.91
N LEU A 276 -2.74 -12.69 12.86
CA LEU A 276 -2.95 -11.76 13.96
C LEU A 276 -4.43 -11.42 14.13
N CYS A 277 -5.16 -11.18 13.03
CA CYS A 277 -6.62 -11.04 13.04
C CYS A 277 -7.31 -12.31 13.54
N LYS A 278 -6.85 -13.49 13.10
CA LYS A 278 -7.38 -14.77 13.58
C LYS A 278 -7.14 -14.97 15.09
N ALA A 279 -5.97 -14.59 15.60
CA ALA A 279 -5.66 -14.64 17.02
C ALA A 279 -6.52 -13.65 17.85
N LEU A 280 -6.73 -12.44 17.35
CA LEU A 280 -7.63 -11.46 17.97
C LEU A 280 -9.06 -11.96 18.00
N TRP A 281 -9.53 -12.55 16.90
CA TRP A 281 -10.89 -13.10 16.78
C TRP A 281 -11.15 -14.23 17.79
N TYR A 282 -10.23 -15.20 17.91
CA TYR A 282 -10.37 -16.26 18.92
C TYR A 282 -10.18 -15.77 20.36
N SER A 283 -9.39 -14.71 20.57
CA SER A 283 -9.26 -14.07 21.88
C SER A 283 -10.56 -13.38 22.30
N THR A 284 -11.34 -12.85 21.36
CA THR A 284 -12.66 -12.29 21.67
C THR A 284 -13.70 -13.37 21.95
N GLU A 285 -13.67 -14.50 21.25
CA GLU A 285 -14.58 -15.63 21.53
C GLU A 285 -14.33 -16.27 22.91
N THR A 286 -13.10 -16.23 23.41
CA THR A 286 -12.73 -16.81 24.72
C THR A 286 -12.96 -15.87 25.92
N MET A 287 -13.21 -14.57 25.70
CA MET A 287 -13.59 -13.63 26.77
C MET A 287 -15.10 -13.47 26.95
N VAL A 288 -15.92 -14.02 26.03
CA VAL A 288 -17.39 -13.88 26.03
C VAL A 288 -18.11 -15.09 26.64
N PHE A 289 -17.38 -16.07 27.20
CA PHE A 289 -17.94 -17.23 27.92
C PHE A 289 -17.41 -17.34 29.34
#